data_AF-A0A957G1I1-F1
#
_entry.id   AF-A0A957G1I1-F1
#
_cell.length_a   1.000
_cell.length_b   1.000
_cell.length_c   1.000
_cell.angle_alpha   90.00
_cell.angle_beta   90.00
_cell.angle_gamma   90.00
#
_symmetry.space_group_name_H-M   'P 1'
#
loop_
_entity.id
_entity.type
_entity.pdbx_description
1 polymer ?
#
loop_
_entity_poly.entity_id
_entity_poly.type
_entity_poly.pdbx_seq_one_letter_code
_entity_poly.pdbx_strand_id
1 'polypeptide(L)'
;MSAPEPQPTIEGVLAQIARQLDLSSQTEHELLEEIRGHLEDAVESAIHQGQEPGLALQAVAERFGVELTAAALQAEHAPWESADAIVACILPVGGALLLRWLAFVPAGTAANWSHLLLQPVFWSVAFFILLTSFLYYRRWQLALTVWSFFWALSLIILLLGTPAP
;
A
#
# COMPACT_ATOMS: atom_id res chain seq x y z
N MET A 1 30.73 35.72 22.28
CA MET A 1 30.87 34.26 22.11
C MET A 1 29.53 33.76 21.65
N SER A 2 29.37 33.55 20.34
CA SER A 2 28.18 32.88 19.81
C SER A 2 28.24 31.41 20.23
N ALA A 3 27.13 30.84 20.69
CA ALA A 3 27.04 29.42 20.98
C ALA A 3 27.34 28.62 19.70
N PRO A 4 28.03 27.48 19.78
CA PRO A 4 28.18 26.61 18.62
C PRO A 4 26.77 26.20 18.14
N GLU A 5 26.47 26.48 16.88
CA GLU A 5 25.29 25.94 16.20
C GLU A 5 25.26 24.42 16.42
N PRO A 6 24.10 23.83 16.77
CA PRO A 6 24.00 22.38 16.95
C PRO A 6 24.47 21.70 15.66
N GLN A 7 25.45 20.80 15.76
CA GLN A 7 25.94 20.09 14.60
C GLN A 7 24.78 19.31 13.96
N PRO A 8 24.65 19.33 12.62
CA PRO A 8 23.64 18.53 11.96
C PRO A 8 23.87 17.07 12.32
N THR A 9 22.78 16.32 12.49
CA THR A 9 22.80 14.87 12.66
C THR A 9 22.00 14.23 11.54
N ILE A 10 22.32 12.99 11.17
CA ILE A 10 21.57 12.24 10.14
C ILE A 10 20.08 12.21 10.51
N GLU A 11 19.76 11.95 11.77
CA GLU A 11 18.37 11.97 12.26
C GLU A 11 17.70 13.33 12.14
N GLY A 12 18.46 14.43 12.30
CA GLY A 12 17.94 15.77 12.09
C GLY A 12 17.55 16.01 10.63
N VAL A 13 18.38 15.54 9.69
CA VAL A 13 18.11 15.62 8.25
C VAL A 13 16.90 14.76 7.88
N LEU A 14 16.86 13.51 8.34
CA LEU A 14 15.72 12.60 8.11
C LEU A 14 14.42 13.16 8.70
N ALA A 15 14.44 13.72 9.91
CA ALA A 15 13.27 14.36 10.52
C ALA A 15 12.84 15.64 9.78
N GLN A 16 13.73 16.32 9.07
CA GLN A 16 13.37 17.43 8.20
C GLN A 16 12.71 16.95 6.91
N ILE A 17 13.23 15.89 6.29
CA ILE A 17 12.63 15.24 5.11
C ILE A 17 11.24 14.69 5.46
N ALA A 18 11.11 13.95 6.57
CA ALA A 18 9.86 13.36 7.03
C ALA A 18 8.74 14.39 7.20
N ARG A 19 9.05 15.59 7.72
CA ARG A 19 8.07 16.69 7.87
C ARG A 19 7.53 17.24 6.55
N GLN A 20 8.18 16.94 5.43
CA GLN A 20 7.78 17.39 4.09
C GLN A 20 7.15 16.28 3.26
N LEU A 21 7.22 15.02 3.71
CA LEU A 21 6.61 13.89 3.02
C LEU A 21 5.14 13.77 3.44
N ASP A 22 4.25 13.68 2.45
CA ASP A 22 2.85 13.28 2.64
C ASP A 22 2.66 11.91 1.99
N LEU A 23 3.15 10.88 2.68
CA LEU A 23 3.14 9.49 2.25
C LEU A 23 2.51 8.62 3.34
N SER A 24 1.99 7.44 2.96
CA SER A 24 1.61 6.45 3.96
C SER A 24 2.78 6.03 4.87
N SER A 25 2.52 5.77 6.16
CA SER A 25 3.56 5.52 7.17
C SER A 25 4.52 4.37 6.85
N GLN A 26 4.05 3.34 6.14
CA GLN A 26 4.92 2.26 5.66
C GLN A 26 5.89 2.76 4.58
N THR A 27 5.38 3.48 3.58
CA THR A 27 6.19 4.00 2.47
C THR A 27 7.15 5.07 2.97
N GLU A 28 6.71 5.93 3.89
CA GLU A 28 7.57 6.89 4.57
C GLU A 28 8.73 6.19 5.29
N HIS A 29 8.45 5.12 6.06
CA HIS A 29 9.49 4.39 6.78
C HIS A 29 10.50 3.70 5.85
N GLU A 30 10.03 2.99 4.82
CA GLU A 30 10.88 2.34 3.81
C GLU A 30 11.79 3.37 3.11
N LEU A 31 11.22 4.50 2.71
CA LEU A 31 11.93 5.57 2.02
C LEU A 31 12.95 6.27 2.91
N LEU A 32 12.60 6.57 4.16
CA LEU A 32 13.54 7.19 5.11
C LEU A 32 14.71 6.27 5.44
N GLU A 33 14.50 4.95 5.47
CA GLU A 33 15.57 3.98 5.69
C GLU A 33 16.51 3.86 4.47
N GLU A 34 15.98 3.94 3.26
CA GLU A 34 16.80 4.00 2.04
C GLU A 34 17.61 5.31 1.98
N ILE A 35 16.99 6.44 2.29
CA ILE A 35 17.67 7.75 2.36
C ILE A 35 18.74 7.75 3.45
N ARG A 36 18.48 7.13 4.61
CA ARG A 36 19.47 6.95 5.68
C ARG A 36 20.71 6.28 5.13
N GLY A 37 20.58 5.14 4.45
CA GLY A 37 21.71 4.41 3.88
C GLY A 37 22.51 5.28 2.89
N HIS A 38 21.83 5.98 2.00
CA HIS A 38 22.50 6.89 1.05
C HIS A 38 23.20 8.08 1.70
N LEU A 39 22.63 8.63 2.77
CA LEU A 39 23.26 9.70 3.55
C LEU A 39 24.50 9.17 4.27
N GLU A 40 24.41 8.01 4.92
CA GLU A 40 25.52 7.36 5.61
C GLU A 40 26.68 7.09 4.64
N ASP A 41 26.40 6.45 3.49
CA ASP A 41 27.39 6.17 2.44
C ASP A 41 28.05 7.46 1.91
N ALA A 42 27.26 8.51 1.68
CA ALA A 42 27.75 9.78 1.16
C ALA A 42 28.62 10.53 2.18
N VAL A 43 28.24 10.50 3.46
CA VAL A 43 29.03 11.08 4.56
C VAL A 43 30.33 10.33 4.76
N GLU A 44 30.30 8.99 4.76
CA GLU A 44 31.50 8.17 4.85
C GLU A 44 32.46 8.48 3.68
N SER A 45 31.93 8.59 2.46
CA SER A 45 32.72 8.99 1.28
C SER A 45 33.37 10.37 1.43
N ALA A 46 32.64 11.34 1.97
CA ALA A 46 33.14 12.69 2.21
C ALA A 46 34.23 12.73 3.30
N ILE A 47 34.08 11.95 4.37
CA ILE A 47 35.09 11.78 5.41
C ILE A 47 36.35 11.14 4.82
N HIS A 48 36.21 10.11 3.97
CA HIS A 48 37.34 9.50 3.27
C HIS A 48 38.09 10.46 2.34
N GLN A 49 37.43 11.50 1.85
CA GLN A 49 38.03 12.58 1.06
C GLN A 49 38.72 13.64 1.94
N GLY A 50 38.79 13.43 3.26
CA GLY A 50 39.46 14.31 4.21
C GLY A 50 38.60 15.45 4.73
N GLN A 51 37.27 15.39 4.57
CA GLN A 51 36.37 16.38 5.17
C GLN A 51 36.19 16.09 6.67
N GLU A 52 36.13 17.15 7.47
CA GLU A 52 35.73 17.08 8.88
C GLU A 52 34.30 16.53 8.99
N PRO A 53 33.99 15.59 9.90
CA PRO A 53 32.70 14.89 9.94
C PRO A 53 31.47 15.81 9.98
N GLY A 54 31.52 16.89 10.75
CA GLY A 54 30.41 17.86 10.83
C GLY A 54 30.20 18.64 9.52
N LEU A 55 31.29 18.97 8.82
CA LEU A 55 31.24 19.64 7.52
C LEU A 55 30.83 18.67 6.40
N ALA A 56 31.24 17.41 6.49
CA ALA A 56 30.86 16.35 5.56
C ALA A 56 29.34 16.17 5.54
N LEU A 57 28.71 16.03 6.70
CA LEU A 57 27.26 15.88 6.78
C LEU A 57 26.52 17.12 6.31
N GLN A 58 26.99 18.32 6.65
CA GLN A 58 26.38 19.55 6.16
C GLN A 58 26.46 19.64 4.63
N ALA A 59 27.63 19.41 4.05
CA ALA A 59 27.83 19.44 2.61
C ALA A 59 27.01 18.36 1.88
N VAL A 60 26.92 17.15 2.46
CA VAL A 60 26.09 16.07 1.92
C VAL A 60 24.61 16.43 2.00
N ALA A 61 24.12 16.95 3.12
CA ALA A 61 22.73 17.34 3.29
C ALA A 61 22.31 18.47 2.33
N GLU A 62 23.19 19.47 2.13
CA GLU A 62 23.00 20.53 1.15
C GLU A 62 22.94 19.96 -0.29
N ARG A 63 23.84 19.01 -0.61
CA ARG A 63 23.87 18.36 -1.93
C ARG A 63 22.69 17.42 -2.16
N PHE A 64 22.17 16.81 -1.10
CA PHE A 64 20.97 15.97 -1.13
C PHE A 64 19.71 16.78 -1.39
N GLY A 65 19.71 18.09 -1.10
CA GLY A 65 18.63 19.01 -1.47
C GLY A 65 17.28 18.56 -0.91
N VAL A 66 17.11 18.63 0.42
CA VAL A 66 15.93 18.14 1.17
C VAL A 66 14.59 18.48 0.50
N GLU A 67 14.43 19.72 0.03
CA GLU A 67 13.17 20.19 -0.58
C GLU A 67 12.94 19.66 -2.01
N LEU A 68 14.01 19.57 -2.82
CA LEU A 68 13.93 19.05 -4.18
C LEU A 68 13.70 17.53 -4.19
N THR A 69 14.32 16.83 -3.24
CA THR A 69 14.21 15.38 -3.10
C THR A 69 12.83 14.98 -2.57
N ALA A 70 12.27 15.69 -1.59
CA ALA A 70 10.91 15.46 -1.15
C ALA A 70 9.88 15.67 -2.28
N ALA A 71 9.99 16.77 -3.04
CA ALA A 71 9.08 17.06 -4.14
C ALA A 71 9.19 16.03 -5.30
N ALA A 72 10.41 15.59 -5.64
CA ALA A 72 10.63 14.56 -6.65
C ALA A 72 10.08 13.20 -6.22
N LEU A 73 10.35 12.80 -4.97
CA LEU A 73 9.85 11.55 -4.39
C LEU A 73 8.32 11.53 -4.31
N GLN A 74 7.71 12.67 -3.95
CA GLN A 74 6.27 12.81 -3.91
C GLN A 74 5.63 12.75 -5.30
N ALA A 75 6.25 13.36 -6.32
CA ALA A 75 5.76 13.28 -7.70
C ALA A 75 5.79 11.84 -8.26
N GLU A 76 6.76 11.04 -7.85
CA GLU A 76 6.90 9.64 -8.27
C GLU A 76 5.89 8.71 -7.57
N HIS A 77 5.54 9.00 -6.31
CA HIS A 77 4.64 8.17 -5.49
C HIS A 77 3.16 8.60 -5.51
N ALA A 78 2.86 9.88 -5.76
CA ALA A 78 1.48 10.40 -5.85
C ALA A 78 0.54 9.64 -6.81
N PRO A 79 0.97 9.15 -7.99
CA PRO A 79 0.06 8.43 -8.88
C PRO A 79 -0.35 7.06 -8.36
N TRP A 80 0.42 6.46 -7.45
CA TRP A 80 0.20 5.08 -6.98
C TRP A 80 -0.82 5.01 -5.86
N GLU A 81 -0.81 5.97 -4.92
CA GLU A 81 -1.76 5.98 -3.80
C GLU A 81 -3.21 6.25 -4.25
N SER A 82 -3.39 7.13 -5.24
CA SER A 82 -4.71 7.46 -5.79
C SER A 82 -5.30 6.28 -6.57
N ALA A 83 -4.48 5.59 -7.37
CA ALA A 83 -4.92 4.44 -8.15
C ALA A 83 -5.34 3.27 -7.24
N ASP A 84 -4.58 3.01 -6.17
CA ASP A 84 -4.90 1.95 -5.21
C ASP A 84 -6.21 2.21 -4.47
N ALA A 85 -6.45 3.45 -4.03
CA ALA A 85 -7.71 3.83 -3.39
C ALA A 85 -8.91 3.65 -4.34
N ILE A 86 -8.76 4.07 -5.60
CA ILE A 86 -9.81 3.93 -6.62
C ILE A 86 -10.10 2.45 -6.88
N VAL A 87 -9.07 1.61 -7.04
CA VAL A 87 -9.27 0.17 -7.26
C VAL A 87 -9.89 -0.48 -6.03
N ALA A 88 -9.46 -0.14 -4.81
CA ALA A 88 -10.05 -0.64 -3.57
C ALA A 88 -11.53 -0.29 -3.43
N CYS A 89 -11.98 0.85 -3.97
CA CYS A 89 -13.40 1.22 -4.02
C CYS A 89 -14.18 0.50 -5.13
N ILE A 90 -13.60 0.35 -6.33
CA ILE A 90 -14.30 -0.20 -7.50
C ILE A 90 -14.43 -1.72 -7.41
N LEU A 91 -13.41 -2.41 -6.89
CA LEU A 91 -13.37 -3.88 -6.86
C LEU A 91 -14.57 -4.51 -6.11
N PRO A 92 -14.92 -4.10 -4.88
CA PRO A 92 -16.07 -4.69 -4.17
C PRO A 92 -17.40 -4.37 -4.85
N VAL A 93 -17.57 -3.16 -5.41
CA VAL A 93 -18.78 -2.77 -6.13
C VAL A 93 -18.93 -3.58 -7.43
N GLY A 94 -17.85 -3.72 -8.20
CA GLY A 94 -17.82 -4.53 -9.41
C GLY A 94 -18.07 -6.00 -9.13
N GLY A 95 -17.48 -6.54 -8.05
CA GLY A 95 -17.73 -7.90 -7.58
C GLY A 95 -19.19 -8.12 -7.18
N ALA A 96 -19.77 -7.19 -6.42
CA ALA A 96 -21.18 -7.26 -6.02
C ALA A 96 -22.13 -7.18 -7.24
N LEU A 97 -21.82 -6.35 -8.23
CA LEU A 97 -22.61 -6.25 -9.46
C LEU A 97 -22.50 -7.51 -10.33
N LEU A 98 -21.30 -8.09 -10.46
CA LEU A 98 -21.09 -9.36 -11.15
C LEU A 98 -21.83 -10.50 -10.45
N LEU A 99 -21.72 -10.59 -9.12
CA LEU A 99 -22.46 -11.58 -8.32
C LEU A 99 -23.96 -11.38 -8.45
N ARG A 100 -24.45 -10.13 -8.38
CA ARG A 100 -25.86 -9.82 -8.62
C ARG A 100 -26.28 -10.27 -10.01
N TRP A 101 -25.48 -10.00 -11.04
CA TRP A 101 -25.81 -10.38 -12.40
C TRP A 101 -25.83 -11.90 -12.60
N LEU A 102 -24.87 -12.63 -12.01
CA LEU A 102 -24.82 -14.09 -12.02
C LEU A 102 -25.96 -14.73 -11.21
N ALA A 103 -26.35 -14.12 -10.08
CA ALA A 103 -27.45 -14.60 -9.23
C ALA A 103 -28.84 -14.32 -9.84
N PHE A 104 -28.99 -13.20 -10.57
CA PHE A 104 -30.24 -12.77 -11.20
C PHE A 104 -30.29 -13.09 -12.71
N VAL A 105 -29.83 -14.27 -13.11
CA VAL A 105 -30.25 -14.84 -14.39
C VAL A 105 -31.79 -14.98 -14.35
N PRO A 106 -32.55 -14.70 -15.45
CA PRO A 106 -34.00 -14.42 -15.41
C PRO A 106 -34.93 -15.53 -14.90
N ALA A 107 -34.41 -16.67 -14.46
CA ALA A 107 -35.16 -17.76 -13.84
C ALA A 107 -35.08 -17.77 -12.29
N GLY A 108 -34.60 -16.68 -11.69
CA GLY A 108 -34.27 -16.50 -10.26
C GLY A 108 -35.38 -16.86 -9.27
N THR A 109 -35.47 -18.14 -8.93
CA THR A 109 -36.12 -18.63 -7.72
C THR A 109 -35.04 -19.02 -6.72
N ALA A 110 -35.25 -18.74 -5.43
CA ALA A 110 -34.31 -19.08 -4.35
C ALA A 110 -33.93 -20.58 -4.31
N ALA A 111 -34.71 -21.44 -4.96
CA ALA A 111 -34.46 -22.88 -5.09
C ALA A 111 -33.23 -23.23 -5.96
N ASN A 112 -32.75 -22.34 -6.84
CA ASN A 112 -31.66 -22.66 -7.79
C ASN A 112 -30.25 -22.25 -7.34
N TRP A 113 -30.09 -21.71 -6.12
CA TRP A 113 -28.77 -21.29 -5.61
C TRP A 113 -27.78 -22.45 -5.46
N SER A 114 -28.26 -23.63 -5.05
CA SER A 114 -27.42 -24.83 -4.96
C SER A 114 -26.86 -25.25 -6.31
N HIS A 115 -27.65 -25.12 -7.38
CA HIS A 115 -27.22 -25.42 -8.72
C HIS A 115 -26.16 -24.45 -9.24
N LEU A 116 -26.27 -23.16 -8.90
CA LEU A 116 -25.28 -22.12 -9.23
C LEU A 116 -23.94 -22.35 -8.51
N LEU A 117 -23.98 -22.72 -7.23
CA LEU A 117 -22.76 -23.03 -6.45
C LEU A 117 -22.05 -24.29 -6.95
N LEU A 118 -22.76 -25.20 -7.63
CA LEU A 118 -22.15 -26.38 -8.25
C LEU A 118 -21.58 -26.09 -9.65
N GLN A 119 -21.82 -24.91 -10.23
CA GLN A 119 -21.27 -24.60 -11.54
C GLN A 119 -19.77 -24.29 -11.45
N PRO A 120 -18.92 -24.99 -12.23
CA PRO A 120 -17.48 -24.76 -12.22
C PRO A 120 -17.08 -23.35 -12.67
N VAL A 121 -17.94 -22.69 -13.47
CA VAL A 121 -17.76 -21.31 -13.91
C VAL A 121 -17.81 -20.33 -12.73
N PHE A 122 -18.70 -20.54 -11.77
CA PHE A 122 -18.79 -19.69 -10.57
C PHE A 122 -17.48 -19.72 -9.77
N TRP A 123 -16.97 -20.92 -9.50
CA TRP A 123 -15.70 -21.10 -8.78
C TRP A 123 -14.51 -20.55 -9.56
N SER A 124 -14.51 -20.67 -10.88
CA SER A 124 -13.46 -20.11 -11.72
C SER A 124 -13.46 -18.58 -11.62
N VAL A 125 -14.60 -17.92 -11.73
CA VAL A 125 -14.71 -16.46 -11.60
C VAL A 125 -14.34 -16.00 -10.19
N ALA A 126 -14.85 -16.66 -9.14
CA ALA A 126 -14.49 -16.34 -7.76
C ALA A 126 -12.99 -16.53 -7.50
N PHE A 127 -12.40 -17.62 -7.99
CA PHE A 127 -10.97 -17.89 -7.91
C PHE A 127 -10.16 -16.83 -8.65
N PHE A 128 -10.54 -16.44 -9.88
CA PHE A 128 -9.83 -15.41 -10.62
C PHE A 128 -9.93 -14.03 -9.94
N ILE A 129 -11.08 -13.66 -9.37
CA ILE A 129 -11.21 -12.40 -8.62
C ILE A 129 -10.31 -12.42 -7.38
N LEU A 130 -10.31 -13.53 -6.63
CA LEU A 130 -9.47 -13.69 -5.44
C LEU A 130 -7.98 -13.76 -5.80
N LEU A 131 -7.63 -14.48 -6.85
CA LEU A 131 -6.25 -14.64 -7.33
C LEU A 131 -5.72 -13.31 -7.88
N THR A 132 -6.53 -12.56 -8.63
CA THR A 132 -6.14 -11.23 -9.11
C THR A 132 -5.92 -10.30 -7.92
N SER A 133 -6.81 -10.31 -6.92
CA SER A 133 -6.63 -9.54 -5.68
C SER A 133 -5.35 -9.94 -4.91
N PHE A 134 -5.02 -11.23 -4.91
CA PHE A 134 -3.86 -11.78 -4.21
C PHE A 134 -2.54 -11.49 -4.93
N LEU A 135 -2.52 -11.58 -6.26
CA LEU A 135 -1.32 -11.36 -7.08
C LEU A 135 -1.00 -9.88 -7.28
N TYR A 136 -2.02 -9.02 -7.30
CA TYR A 136 -1.83 -7.60 -7.61
C TYR A 136 -1.42 -6.77 -6.39
N TYR A 137 -1.67 -7.23 -5.17
CA TYR A 137 -1.48 -6.43 -3.97
C TYR A 137 -0.36 -6.94 -3.05
N ARG A 138 0.78 -6.24 -3.08
CA ARG A 138 1.92 -6.39 -2.13
C ARG A 138 1.54 -5.99 -0.69
N ARG A 139 0.38 -5.35 -0.48
CA ARG A 139 -0.17 -4.96 0.84
C ARG A 139 -1.26 -5.93 1.30
N TRP A 140 -0.89 -6.83 2.20
CA TRP A 140 -1.71 -7.93 2.76
C TRP A 140 -3.03 -7.50 3.41
N GLN A 141 -3.13 -6.24 3.84
CA GLN A 141 -4.32 -5.71 4.53
C GLN A 141 -5.56 -5.68 3.62
N LEU A 142 -5.41 -5.36 2.33
CA LEU A 142 -6.53 -5.33 1.39
C LEU A 142 -7.00 -6.75 1.04
N ALA A 143 -6.07 -7.68 0.90
CA ALA A 143 -6.38 -9.09 0.72
C ALA A 143 -7.20 -9.63 1.90
N LEU A 144 -6.86 -9.26 3.14
CA LEU A 144 -7.63 -9.65 4.33
C LEU A 144 -9.04 -9.04 4.37
N THR A 145 -9.21 -7.79 3.94
CA THR A 145 -10.54 -7.15 3.92
C THR A 145 -11.46 -7.78 2.87
N VAL A 146 -10.94 -8.04 1.66
CA VAL A 146 -11.70 -8.73 0.61
C VAL A 146 -11.99 -10.18 1.01
N TRP A 147 -11.01 -10.85 1.60
CA TRP A 147 -11.15 -12.23 2.08
C TRP A 147 -12.18 -12.34 3.21
N SER A 148 -12.14 -11.45 4.20
CA SER A 148 -13.11 -11.43 5.31
C SER A 148 -14.52 -11.11 4.83
N PHE A 149 -14.68 -10.19 3.88
CA PHE A 149 -15.98 -9.92 3.24
C PHE A 149 -16.53 -11.17 2.54
N PHE A 150 -15.69 -11.86 1.77
CA PHE A 150 -16.09 -13.09 1.07
C PHE A 150 -16.44 -14.21 2.05
N TRP A 151 -15.69 -14.32 3.16
CA TRP A 151 -15.96 -15.27 4.24
C TRP A 151 -17.28 -14.98 4.95
N ALA A 152 -17.55 -13.72 5.29
CA ALA A 152 -18.79 -13.29 5.92
C ALA A 152 -20.00 -13.58 5.01
N LEU A 153 -19.90 -13.26 3.72
CA LEU A 153 -20.93 -13.57 2.74
C LEU A 153 -21.18 -15.08 2.64
N SER A 154 -20.12 -15.88 2.61
CA SER A 154 -20.21 -17.35 2.58
C SER A 154 -20.91 -17.90 3.82
N LEU A 155 -20.58 -17.39 5.01
CA LEU A 155 -21.24 -17.78 6.26
C LEU A 155 -22.73 -17.41 6.28
N ILE A 156 -23.07 -16.21 5.82
CA ILE A 156 -24.46 -15.75 5.73
C ILE A 156 -25.26 -16.68 4.82
N ILE A 157 -24.73 -17.04 3.65
CA ILE A 157 -25.39 -17.97 2.71
C ILE A 157 -25.55 -19.34 3.36
N LEU A 158 -24.54 -19.84 4.06
CA LEU A 158 -24.57 -21.16 4.70
C LEU A 158 -25.61 -21.21 5.83
N LEU A 159 -25.72 -20.14 6.62
CA LEU A 159 -26.71 -19.99 7.70
C LEU A 159 -28.14 -19.81 7.16
N LEU A 160 -28.33 -19.09 6.06
CA LEU A 160 -29.63 -18.93 5.40
C LEU A 160 -30.05 -20.17 4.61
N GLY A 161 -29.09 -20.99 4.16
CA GLY A 161 -29.31 -22.16 3.33
C GLY A 161 -29.56 -23.46 4.10
N THR A 162 -29.34 -23.51 5.41
CA THR A 162 -29.72 -24.67 6.22
C THR A 162 -31.24 -24.70 6.41
N PRO A 163 -31.96 -25.69 5.85
CA PRO A 163 -33.38 -25.86 6.17
C PRO A 163 -33.51 -26.14 7.67
N ALA A 164 -34.51 -25.52 8.31
CA ALA A 164 -34.85 -25.83 9.69
C ALA A 164 -35.16 -27.34 9.83
N PRO A 165 -34.71 -28.00 10.91
CA PRO A 165 -34.86 -29.44 11.10
C PRO A 165 -36.31 -29.91 11.14
#